data_AF-A0A920M0N4-F1
#
_entry.id   AF-A0A920M0N4-F1
#
_cell.length_a   1.000
_cell.length_b   1.000
_cell.length_c   1.000
_cell.angle_alpha   90.00
_cell.angle_beta   90.00
_cell.angle_gamma   90.00
#
_symmetry.space_group_name_H-M   'P 1'
#
loop_
_entity.id
_entity.type
_entity.pdbx_description
1 polymer ?
#
loop_
_entity_poly.entity_id
_entity_poly.type
_entity_poly.pdbx_seq_one_letter_code
_entity_poly.pdbx_strand_id
1 'polypeptide(L)' 'MIKISKGLDLPISGTPICEVEEQLVRSIGILGSDYPNLKPKMHVNIGDTVRAGDTLFEDKKMLALQYAHPFLVK' A
#
# COMPACT_ATOMS: atom_id res chain seq x y z
N MET A 1 -24.81 17.85 -22.29
CA MET A 1 -23.69 17.15 -21.61
C MET A 1 -22.43 17.41 -22.42
N ILE A 2 -21.52 18.27 -21.93
CA ILE A 2 -20.33 18.70 -22.68
C ILE A 2 -19.16 17.80 -22.25
N LYS A 3 -18.64 16.97 -23.16
CA LYS A 3 -17.41 16.21 -22.94
C LYS A 3 -16.22 17.12 -23.26
N ILE A 4 -15.49 17.52 -22.22
CA ILE A 4 -14.24 18.28 -22.36
C ILE A 4 -13.13 17.27 -22.61
N SER A 5 -12.56 17.29 -23.82
CA SER A 5 -11.56 16.32 -24.30
C SER A 5 -10.13 16.86 -24.34
N LYS A 6 -9.93 18.15 -24.08
CA LYS A 6 -8.60 18.77 -24.06
C LYS A 6 -8.14 18.90 -22.61
N GLY A 7 -7.33 17.94 -22.18
CA GLY A 7 -6.56 18.03 -20.94
C GLY A 7 -5.41 19.04 -21.07
N LEU A 8 -4.86 19.44 -19.93
CA LEU A 8 -3.65 20.25 -19.85
C LEU A 8 -2.44 19.31 -19.87
N ASP A 9 -1.55 19.47 -20.85
CA ASP A 9 -0.27 18.76 -20.87
C ASP A 9 0.65 19.35 -19.79
N LEU A 10 0.89 18.59 -18.73
CA LEU A 10 1.77 18.99 -17.64
C LEU A 10 3.24 18.84 -18.09
N PRO A 11 4.03 19.92 -18.13
CA PRO A 11 5.44 19.85 -18.54
C PRO A 11 6.29 19.29 -17.40
N ILE A 12 6.25 17.96 -17.23
CA ILE A 12 7.05 17.24 -16.23
C ILE A 12 8.25 16.62 -16.95
N SER A 13 9.46 17.02 -16.56
CA SER A 13 10.70 16.38 -17.00
C SER A 13 11.00 15.13 -16.15
N GLY A 14 11.59 14.10 -16.77
CA GLY A 14 12.04 12.89 -16.07
C GLY A 14 11.31 11.60 -16.46
N THR A 15 11.24 11.28 -17.76
CA THR A 15 10.70 10.00 -18.22
C THR A 15 11.48 8.85 -17.56
N PRO A 16 10.80 7.85 -16.96
CA PRO A 16 11.47 6.73 -16.31
C PRO A 16 12.23 5.90 -17.35
N ILE A 17 13.34 5.32 -16.91
CA ILE A 17 14.09 4.34 -17.69
C ILE A 17 13.28 3.03 -17.64
N CYS A 18 13.05 2.40 -18.79
CA CYS A 18 12.31 1.14 -18.89
C CYS A 18 13.22 -0.07 -18.65
N GLU A 19 14.01 -0.03 -17.58
CA GLU A 19 14.90 -1.11 -17.15
C GLU A 19 14.51 -1.54 -15.74
N VAL A 20 14.53 -2.86 -15.49
CA VAL A 20 14.18 -3.43 -14.19
C VAL A 20 15.48 -3.80 -13.48
N GLU A 21 15.78 -3.10 -12.39
CA GLU A 21 16.91 -3.38 -11.52
C GLU A 21 16.45 -4.08 -10.23
N GLU A 22 17.23 -5.03 -9.74
CA GLU A 22 16.98 -5.66 -8.45
C GLU A 22 17.53 -4.78 -7.32
N GLN A 23 16.67 -4.44 -6.36
CA GLN A 23 17.07 -3.72 -5.15
C GLN A 23 16.66 -4.50 -3.90
N LEU A 24 17.60 -4.62 -2.95
CA LEU A 24 17.33 -5.23 -1.66
C LEU A 24 16.50 -4.29 -0.78
N VAL A 25 15.27 -4.69 -0.46
CA VAL A 25 14.37 -3.95 0.44
C VAL A 25 14.43 -4.59 1.82
N ARG A 26 14.79 -3.80 2.84
CA ARG A 26 14.92 -4.28 4.25
C ARG A 26 13.66 -4.07 5.08
N SER A 27 12.83 -3.11 4.70
CA SER A 27 11.65 -2.72 5.47
C SER A 27 10.53 -2.34 4.53
N ILE A 28 9.34 -2.82 4.86
CA ILE A 28 8.11 -2.55 4.13
C ILE A 28 7.05 -2.12 5.13
N GLY A 29 6.10 -1.30 4.66
CA GLY A 29 5.03 -0.78 5.49
C GLY A 29 3.76 -0.62 4.67
N ILE A 30 2.63 -0.72 5.36
CA ILE A 30 1.32 -0.41 4.81
C ILE A 30 0.91 0.95 5.37
N LEU A 31 0.49 1.86 4.50
CA LEU A 31 0.06 3.19 4.91
C LEU A 31 -1.46 3.22 5.13
N GLY A 32 -1.88 3.56 6.34
CA GLY A 32 -3.30 3.60 6.69
C GLY A 32 -4.11 4.64 5.89
N SER A 33 -3.47 5.71 5.41
CA SER A 33 -4.13 6.75 4.62
C SER A 33 -4.52 6.30 3.20
N ASP A 34 -3.96 5.19 2.73
CA ASP A 34 -4.35 4.61 1.43
C ASP A 34 -5.75 3.98 1.49
N TYR A 35 -6.31 3.81 2.70
CA TYR A 35 -7.61 3.23 2.96
C TYR A 35 -8.59 4.28 3.50
N PRO A 36 -9.48 4.86 2.65
CA PRO A 36 -10.44 5.86 3.08
C PRO A 36 -11.37 5.34 4.17
N ASN A 37 -11.56 6.12 5.23
CA ASN A 37 -12.45 5.80 6.36
C ASN A 37 -12.06 4.57 7.19
N LEU A 38 -10.82 4.07 7.06
CA LEU A 38 -10.30 2.94 7.82
C LEU A 38 -10.34 3.24 9.33
N LYS A 39 -10.95 2.35 10.11
CA LYS A 39 -10.80 2.31 11.57
C LYS A 39 -9.99 1.07 11.96
N PRO A 40 -8.66 1.16 12.03
CA PRO A 40 -7.82 -0.01 12.21
C PRO A 40 -8.01 -0.59 13.61
N LYS A 41 -8.21 -1.91 13.66
CA LYS A 41 -7.99 -2.71 14.86
C LYS A 41 -6.72 -3.53 14.63
N MET A 42 -5.67 -3.18 15.34
CA MET A 42 -4.36 -3.82 15.26
C MET A 42 -4.43 -5.23 15.85
N HIS A 43 -3.82 -6.19 15.15
CA HIS A 43 -3.62 -7.57 15.62
C HIS A 43 -2.17 -7.85 16.02
N VAL A 44 -1.28 -6.89 15.78
CA VAL A 44 0.16 -6.99 16.01
C VAL A 44 0.64 -5.84 16.87
N ASN A 45 1.69 -6.08 17.65
CA ASN A 45 2.38 -5.09 18.46
C ASN A 45 3.78 -4.80 17.92
N ILE A 46 4.39 -3.73 18.43
CA ILE A 46 5.77 -3.38 18.11
C ILE A 46 6.69 -4.49 18.64
N GLY A 47 7.49 -5.08 17.76
CA GLY A 47 8.41 -6.17 18.08
C GLY A 47 7.88 -7.57 17.78
N ASP A 48 6.60 -7.70 17.38
CA ASP A 48 6.06 -8.99 16.96
C ASP A 48 6.69 -9.42 15.63
N THR A 49 7.03 -10.71 15.54
CA THR A 49 7.50 -11.32 14.29
C THR A 49 6.29 -11.76 13.46
N VAL A 50 6.14 -11.20 12.27
CA VAL A 50 5.04 -11.48 11.35
C VAL A 50 5.56 -12.18 10.10
N ARG A 51 4.77 -13.11 9.56
CA ARG A 51 5.04 -13.83 8.31
C ARG A 51 4.17 -13.28 7.19
N ALA A 52 4.55 -13.59 5.95
CA ALA A 52 3.71 -13.32 4.80
C ALA A 52 2.33 -13.96 4.99
N GLY A 53 1.27 -13.17 4.83
CA GLY A 53 -0.11 -13.63 5.03
C GLY A 53 -0.68 -13.39 6.43
N ASP A 54 0.14 -13.01 7.42
CA ASP A 54 -0.38 -12.70 8.76
C ASP A 54 -1.17 -11.39 8.75
N THR A 55 -2.31 -11.38 9.44
CA THR A 55 -3.18 -10.20 9.55
C THR A 55 -2.55 -9.15 10.46
N LEU A 56 -2.27 -7.98 9.90
CA LEU A 56 -1.69 -6.85 10.65
C LEU A 56 -2.78 -6.03 11.35
N PHE A 57 -3.83 -5.70 10.60
CA PHE A 57 -4.98 -4.98 11.12
C PHE A 57 -6.24 -5.31 10.31
N GLU A 58 -7.40 -5.14 10.95
CA GLU A 58 -8.70 -5.23 10.30
C GLU A 58 -9.42 -3.87 10.35
N ASP A 59 -10.33 -3.63 9.41
CA ASP A 59 -11.27 -2.53 9.54
C ASP A 59 -12.47 -2.96 10.39
N LYS A 60 -12.72 -2.27 11.51
CA LYS A 60 -13.89 -2.52 12.36
C LYS A 60 -15.23 -2.37 11.60
N LYS A 61 -15.28 -1.58 10.52
CA LYS A 61 -16.49 -1.40 9.71
C LYS A 61 -16.67 -2.51 8.66
N MET A 62 -15.58 -3.15 8.24
CA MET A 62 -15.57 -4.22 7.25
C MET A 62 -14.85 -5.44 7.83
N LEU A 63 -15.57 -6.19 8.66
CA LEU A 63 -15.07 -7.38 9.40
C LEU A 63 -14.45 -8.48 8.51
N ALA A 64 -14.69 -8.47 7.19
CA ALA A 64 -14.13 -9.42 6.24
C ALA A 64 -12.82 -8.94 5.57
N LEU A 65 -12.41 -7.69 5.79
CA LEU A 65 -11.23 -7.12 5.14
C LEU A 65 -10.03 -7.17 6.09
N GLN A 66 -9.24 -8.22 5.93
CA GLN A 66 -8.01 -8.44 6.66
C GLN A 66 -6.84 -7.94 5.80
N TYR A 67 -6.06 -6.99 6.33
CA TYR A 67 -4.86 -6.51 5.67
C TYR A 67 -3.69 -7.37 6.10
N ALA A 68 -3.23 -8.21 5.17
CA ALA A 68 -2.17 -9.17 5.41
C ALA A 68 -0.80 -8.59 5.07
N HIS A 69 0.22 -9.09 5.76
CA HIS A 69 1.61 -8.74 5.47
C HIS A 69 1.98 -9.21 4.05
N PRO A 70 2.38 -8.30 3.14
CA PRO A 70 2.41 -8.60 1.70
C PRO A 70 3.58 -9.49 1.26
N PHE A 71 4.66 -9.58 2.06
CA PHE A 71 5.86 -10.35 1.70
C PHE A 71 6.53 -11.04 2.89
N LEU A 72 7.34 -12.04 2.60
CA LEU A 72 8.12 -12.77 3.61
C LEU A 72 9.43 -12.02 3.80
N VAL A 73 9.56 -11.28 4.93
CA VAL A 73 10.84 -10.67 5.30
C VAL A 73 11.74 -11.81 5.77
N LYS A 74 12.81 -12.09 5.01
CA LYS A 74 13.89 -13.00 5.41
C LYS A 74 15.02 -12.20 6.06
#